data_AF-A0A0G3GYV9-F1
#
_entry.id   AF-A0A0G3GYV9-F1
#
_cell.length_a   1.000
_cell.length_b   1.000
_cell.length_c   1.000
_cell.angle_alpha   90.00
_cell.angle_beta   90.00
_cell.angle_gamma   90.00
#
_symmetry.space_group_name_H-M   'P 1'
#
loop_
_entity.id
_entity.type
_entity.pdbx_description
1 polymer ?
#
loop_
_entity_poly.entity_id
_entity_poly.type
_entity_poly.pdbx_seq_one_letter_code
_entity_poly.pdbx_strand_id
1 'polypeptide(L)'
;MDEVQSASPEQLRQLSEVIQHVARKNLNIAFCFAGLPHEINALLEHPGTTFLRRAVPFSCEDLSDDEVATILQATAKLGDKAFTPDALARATQLCHGYAYLIQLIGSVAWLFSETSTIAIESVDASVPLVIERMGTQVHMPAVRSLPERELEFLVARAQQEEAITFGAIAEHMGKPVNPAFDTSAQAYQPGVD
;
A
#
# COMPACT_ATOMS: atom_id res chain seq x y z
N MET A 1 -0.27 -18.19 -5.16
CA MET A 1 0.35 -17.47 -6.28
C MET A 1 0.42 -16.04 -5.87
N ASP A 2 1.63 -15.50 -5.78
CA ASP A 2 1.85 -14.11 -5.45
C ASP A 2 2.06 -13.32 -6.74
N GLU A 3 1.82 -12.01 -6.69
CA GLU A 3 1.95 -11.08 -7.83
C GLU A 3 1.29 -11.58 -9.12
N VAL A 4 -0.04 -11.66 -9.14
CA VAL A 4 -0.81 -12.15 -10.29
C VAL A 4 -0.43 -11.49 -11.62
N GLN A 5 0.01 -10.23 -11.60
CA GLN A 5 0.44 -9.45 -12.75
C GLN A 5 1.73 -9.95 -13.40
N SER A 6 2.54 -10.70 -12.67
CA SER A 6 3.76 -11.32 -13.18
C SER A 6 3.46 -12.55 -14.04
N ALA A 7 2.23 -13.05 -14.05
CA ALA A 7 1.79 -14.19 -14.85
C ALA A 7 1.10 -13.75 -16.15
N SER A 8 1.41 -14.43 -17.25
CA SER A 8 0.70 -14.24 -18.51
C SER A 8 -0.76 -14.76 -18.44
N PRO A 9 -1.68 -14.21 -19.25
CA PRO A 9 -3.06 -14.70 -19.32
C PRO A 9 -3.19 -16.20 -19.62
N GLU A 10 -2.29 -16.73 -20.45
CA GLU A 10 -2.26 -18.15 -20.81
C GLU A 10 -1.86 -19.04 -19.62
N GLN A 11 -0.88 -18.62 -18.82
CA GLN A 11 -0.51 -19.33 -17.59
C GLN A 11 -1.65 -19.34 -16.57
N LEU A 12 -2.35 -18.21 -16.44
CA LEU A 12 -3.50 -18.07 -15.54
C LEU A 12 -4.68 -18.96 -15.98
N ARG A 13 -4.90 -19.08 -17.29
CA ARG A 13 -5.89 -20.02 -17.87
C ARG A 13 -5.53 -21.46 -17.55
N GLN A 14 -4.29 -21.88 -17.85
CA GLN A 14 -3.83 -23.25 -17.59
C GLN A 14 -3.91 -23.60 -16.11
N LEU A 15 -3.51 -22.68 -15.23
CA LEU A 15 -3.64 -22.86 -13.79
C LEU A 15 -5.11 -23.02 -13.39
N SER A 16 -6.01 -22.18 -13.90
CA SER A 16 -7.45 -22.27 -13.60
C SER A 16 -8.06 -23.61 -14.03
N GLU A 17 -7.64 -24.17 -15.16
CA GLU A 17 -8.08 -25.49 -15.63
C GLU A 17 -7.62 -26.62 -14.72
N VAL A 18 -6.37 -26.57 -14.27
CA VAL A 18 -5.82 -27.55 -13.30
C VAL A 18 -6.56 -27.45 -11.97
N ILE A 19 -6.76 -26.23 -11.46
CA ILE A 19 -7.51 -25.98 -10.22
C ILE A 19 -8.91 -26.59 -10.33
N GLN A 20 -9.62 -26.32 -11.43
CA GLN A 20 -10.97 -26.86 -11.66
C GLN A 20 -10.98 -28.39 -11.71
N HIS A 21 -9.99 -29.01 -12.36
CA HIS A 21 -9.88 -30.47 -12.46
C HIS A 21 -9.65 -31.11 -11.09
N VAL A 22 -8.76 -30.55 -10.29
CA VAL A 22 -8.44 -31.04 -8.95
C VAL A 22 -9.63 -30.85 -8.00
N ALA A 23 -10.32 -29.71 -8.08
CA ALA A 23 -11.55 -29.45 -7.32
C ALA A 23 -12.66 -30.46 -7.66
N ARG A 24 -12.85 -30.81 -8.94
CA ARG A 24 -13.83 -31.84 -9.37
C ARG A 24 -13.51 -33.23 -8.83
N LYS A 25 -12.25 -33.51 -8.52
CA LYS A 25 -11.80 -34.79 -7.93
C LYS A 25 -11.91 -34.81 -6.41
N ASN A 26 -12.46 -33.77 -5.78
CA ASN A 26 -12.54 -33.64 -4.31
C ASN A 26 -11.20 -33.87 -3.60
N LEU A 27 -10.11 -33.39 -4.22
CA LEU A 27 -8.80 -33.46 -3.59
C LEU A 27 -8.66 -32.32 -2.56
N ASN A 28 -7.96 -32.59 -1.46
CA ASN A 28 -7.76 -31.64 -0.37
C ASN A 28 -6.70 -30.60 -0.75
N ILE A 29 -7.15 -29.50 -1.34
CA ILE A 29 -6.29 -28.42 -1.83
C ILE A 29 -6.91 -27.06 -1.51
N ALA A 30 -6.05 -26.06 -1.29
CA ALA A 30 -6.42 -24.66 -1.15
C ALA A 30 -5.55 -23.81 -2.09
N PHE A 31 -6.14 -22.77 -2.66
CA PHE A 31 -5.45 -21.81 -3.52
C PHE A 31 -5.66 -20.40 -3.00
N CYS A 32 -4.56 -19.63 -2.93
CA CYS A 32 -4.56 -18.22 -2.61
C CYS A 32 -3.88 -17.45 -3.75
N PHE A 33 -4.45 -16.30 -4.10
CA PHE A 33 -3.94 -15.38 -5.11
C PHE A 33 -3.73 -14.02 -4.43
N ALA A 34 -2.61 -13.38 -4.74
CA ALA A 34 -2.31 -12.02 -4.32
C ALA A 34 -1.90 -11.16 -5.53
N GLY A 35 -2.25 -9.89 -5.49
CA GLY A 35 -2.07 -8.93 -6.58
C GLY A 35 -2.80 -7.63 -6.29
N LEU A 36 -2.59 -6.61 -7.12
CA LEU A 36 -3.28 -5.32 -6.95
C LEU A 36 -4.78 -5.46 -7.28
N PRO A 37 -5.66 -4.62 -6.69
CA PRO A 37 -7.11 -4.75 -6.87
C PRO A 37 -7.55 -4.81 -8.34
N HIS A 38 -7.00 -3.94 -9.19
CA HIS A 38 -7.32 -3.93 -10.62
C HIS A 38 -6.91 -5.23 -11.33
N GLU A 39 -5.79 -5.82 -10.94
CA GLU A 39 -5.23 -7.03 -11.56
C GLU A 39 -6.00 -8.28 -11.14
N ILE A 40 -6.40 -8.34 -9.86
CA ILE A 40 -7.32 -9.37 -9.37
C ILE A 40 -8.67 -9.26 -10.10
N ASN A 41 -9.20 -8.06 -10.29
CA ASN A 41 -10.44 -7.87 -11.06
C ASN A 41 -10.29 -8.33 -12.51
N ALA A 42 -9.21 -7.95 -13.20
CA ALA A 42 -8.93 -8.40 -14.56
C ALA A 42 -8.81 -9.93 -14.66
N LEU A 43 -8.15 -10.56 -13.68
CA LEU A 43 -8.09 -12.02 -13.56
C LEU A 43 -9.49 -12.63 -13.46
N LEU A 44 -10.36 -12.10 -12.60
CA LEU A 44 -11.71 -12.63 -12.36
C LEU A 44 -12.66 -12.39 -13.55
N GLU A 45 -12.43 -11.34 -14.32
CA GLU A 45 -13.18 -11.03 -15.54
C GLU A 45 -12.81 -11.93 -16.72
N HIS A 46 -11.59 -12.48 -16.74
CA HIS A 46 -11.08 -13.27 -17.85
C HIS A 46 -11.97 -14.50 -18.18
N PRO A 47 -12.28 -14.76 -19.47
CA PRO A 47 -13.21 -15.85 -19.85
C PRO A 47 -12.75 -17.25 -19.40
N GLY A 48 -11.43 -17.47 -19.34
CA GLY A 48 -10.81 -18.74 -18.95
C GLY A 48 -10.75 -19.00 -17.43
N THR A 49 -11.19 -18.08 -16.59
CA THR A 49 -10.99 -18.12 -15.13
C THR A 49 -12.31 -18.15 -14.35
N THR A 50 -13.43 -18.49 -15.00
CA THR A 50 -14.77 -18.50 -14.37
C THR A 50 -14.86 -19.29 -13.07
N PHE A 51 -14.03 -20.32 -12.89
CA PHE A 51 -13.92 -21.04 -11.61
C PHE A 51 -13.38 -20.17 -10.48
N LEU A 52 -12.39 -19.31 -10.76
CA LEU A 52 -11.77 -18.40 -9.79
C LEU A 52 -12.74 -17.32 -9.29
N ARG A 53 -13.86 -17.06 -10.00
CA ARG A 53 -14.94 -16.18 -9.50
C ARG A 53 -15.61 -16.67 -8.22
N ARG A 54 -15.36 -17.92 -7.82
CA ARG A 54 -15.81 -18.49 -6.54
C ARG A 54 -14.80 -18.29 -5.42
N ALA A 55 -13.62 -17.75 -5.71
CA ALA A 55 -12.68 -17.35 -4.67
C ALA A 55 -13.32 -16.25 -3.82
N VAL A 56 -13.01 -16.28 -2.52
CA VAL A 56 -13.45 -15.23 -1.59
C VAL A 56 -12.43 -14.10 -1.70
N PRO A 57 -12.83 -12.89 -2.13
CA PRO A 57 -11.93 -11.74 -2.14
C PRO A 57 -11.61 -11.37 -0.69
N PHE A 58 -10.36 -11.02 -0.46
CA PHE A 58 -9.89 -10.48 0.81
C PHE A 58 -9.06 -9.23 0.50
N SER A 59 -9.44 -8.09 1.07
CA SER A 59 -8.69 -6.85 0.94
C SER A 59 -7.79 -6.69 2.15
N CYS A 60 -6.51 -6.40 1.93
CA CYS A 60 -5.63 -5.96 3.00
C CYS A 60 -5.89 -4.47 3.23
N GLU A 61 -6.41 -4.14 4.39
CA GLU A 61 -6.63 -2.74 4.83
C GLU A 61 -5.39 -2.20 5.54
N ASP A 62 -5.37 -0.88 5.74
CA ASP A 62 -4.35 -0.22 6.56
C ASP A 62 -4.48 -0.70 8.01
N LEU A 63 -3.34 -0.77 8.70
CA LEU A 63 -3.30 -1.23 10.08
C LEU A 63 -3.71 -0.11 11.04
N SER A 64 -4.44 -0.47 12.10
CA SER A 64 -4.73 0.45 13.20
C SER A 64 -3.45 0.82 13.96
N ASP A 65 -3.47 1.98 14.64
CA ASP A 65 -2.33 2.43 15.45
C ASP A 65 -1.91 1.40 16.53
N ASP A 66 -2.89 0.66 17.09
CA ASP A 66 -2.64 -0.40 18.07
C ASP A 66 -1.92 -1.61 17.45
N GLU A 67 -2.31 -2.00 16.23
CA GLU A 67 -1.63 -3.07 15.49
C GLU A 67 -0.22 -2.64 15.08
N VAL A 68 -0.06 -1.40 14.61
CA VAL A 68 1.25 -0.81 14.27
C VAL A 68 2.18 -0.82 15.49
N ALA A 69 1.71 -0.31 16.63
CA ALA A 69 2.49 -0.28 17.87
C ALA A 69 2.89 -1.69 18.32
N THR A 70 1.94 -2.65 18.23
CA THR A 70 2.18 -4.06 18.57
C THR A 70 3.26 -4.67 17.67
N ILE A 71 3.19 -4.46 16.36
CA ILE A 71 4.15 -4.98 15.38
C ILE A 71 5.53 -4.37 15.60
N LEU A 72 5.63 -3.04 15.76
CA LEU A 72 6.89 -2.36 16.02
C LEU A 72 7.56 -2.91 17.28
N GLN A 73 6.81 -3.02 18.37
CA GLN A 73 7.33 -3.50 19.64
C GLN A 73 7.73 -4.98 19.58
N ALA A 74 6.90 -5.84 18.97
CA ALA A 74 7.21 -7.26 18.80
C ALA A 74 8.46 -7.47 17.93
N THR A 75 8.57 -6.72 16.82
CA THR A 75 9.70 -6.81 15.89
C THR A 75 10.99 -6.32 16.52
N ALA A 76 10.97 -5.19 17.24
CA ALA A 76 12.15 -4.71 17.96
C ALA A 76 12.65 -5.73 18.99
N LYS A 77 11.74 -6.39 19.71
CA LYS A 77 12.09 -7.43 20.70
C LYS A 77 12.78 -8.63 20.07
N LEU A 78 12.42 -9.02 18.85
CA LEU A 78 13.13 -10.10 18.11
C LEU A 78 14.58 -9.73 17.81
N GLY A 79 14.90 -8.43 17.72
CA GLY A 79 16.25 -7.91 17.55
C GLY A 79 16.87 -7.39 18.85
N ASP A 80 16.43 -7.89 20.01
CA ASP A 80 16.93 -7.54 21.35
C ASP A 80 16.89 -6.03 21.68
N LYS A 81 15.96 -5.29 21.06
CA LYS A 81 15.71 -3.87 21.38
C LYS A 81 14.28 -3.61 21.83
N ALA A 82 14.08 -2.50 22.53
CA ALA A 82 12.75 -2.05 22.94
C ALA A 82 12.58 -0.55 22.70
N PHE A 83 11.43 -0.16 22.19
CA PHE A 83 11.02 1.25 22.13
C PHE A 83 10.72 1.77 23.53
N THR A 84 11.11 3.02 23.81
CA THR A 84 10.49 3.79 24.90
C THR A 84 9.03 4.12 24.54
N PRO A 85 8.14 4.40 25.51
CA PRO A 85 6.72 4.63 25.23
C PRO A 85 6.46 5.81 24.26
N ASP A 86 7.22 6.89 24.40
CA ASP A 86 7.16 8.07 23.54
C ASP A 86 7.71 7.80 22.13
N ALA A 87 8.81 7.05 22.01
CA ALA A 87 9.35 6.61 20.73
C ALA A 87 8.37 5.71 19.98
N LEU A 88 7.70 4.78 20.68
CA LEU A 88 6.70 3.91 20.08
C LEU A 88 5.52 4.71 19.54
N ALA A 89 4.98 5.62 20.35
CA ALA A 89 3.89 6.49 19.93
C ALA A 89 4.27 7.35 18.71
N ARG A 90 5.48 7.90 18.71
CA ARG A 90 6.01 8.70 17.59
C ARG A 90 6.16 7.86 16.31
N ALA A 91 6.75 6.67 16.43
CA ALA A 91 6.93 5.77 15.29
C ALA A 91 5.58 5.32 14.71
N THR A 92 4.61 4.97 15.57
CA THR A 92 3.25 4.60 15.15
C THR A 92 2.59 5.69 14.32
N GLN A 93 2.59 6.93 14.81
CA GLN A 93 2.01 8.07 14.10
C GLN A 93 2.61 8.29 12.71
N LEU A 94 3.93 8.10 12.58
CA LEU A 94 4.63 8.25 11.31
C LEU A 94 4.31 7.13 10.30
N CYS A 95 3.79 5.99 10.75
CA CYS A 95 3.50 4.85 9.87
C CYS A 95 2.19 5.00 9.10
N HIS A 96 1.21 5.75 9.63
CA HIS A 96 -0.11 5.93 9.03
C HIS A 96 -0.79 4.60 8.63
N GLY A 97 -0.59 3.54 9.42
CA GLY A 97 -1.12 2.20 9.13
C GLY A 97 -0.50 1.49 7.92
N TYR A 98 0.41 2.12 7.19
CA TYR A 98 0.97 1.55 5.97
C TYR A 98 2.11 0.56 6.27
N ALA A 99 1.89 -0.71 5.95
CA ALA A 99 2.77 -1.82 6.34
C ALA A 99 4.25 -1.62 5.97
N TYR A 100 4.54 -1.04 4.81
CA TYR A 100 5.93 -0.77 4.40
C TYR A 100 6.58 0.35 5.22
N LEU A 101 5.83 1.38 5.63
CA LEU A 101 6.34 2.41 6.54
C LEU A 101 6.65 1.83 7.93
N ILE A 102 5.84 0.89 8.45
CA ILE A 102 6.11 0.19 9.71
C ILE A 102 7.50 -0.47 9.68
N GLN A 103 7.77 -1.21 8.60
CA GLN A 103 9.06 -1.87 8.40
C GLN A 103 10.20 -0.86 8.26
N LEU A 104 9.97 0.19 7.48
CA LEU A 104 11.00 1.16 7.15
C LEU A 104 11.39 2.03 8.35
N ILE A 105 10.41 2.61 9.05
CA ILE A 105 10.64 3.40 10.27
C ILE A 105 11.24 2.51 11.35
N GLY A 106 10.68 1.32 11.59
CA GLY A 106 11.18 0.38 12.58
C GLY A 106 12.64 -0.01 12.34
N SER A 107 13.01 -0.35 11.10
CA SER A 107 14.38 -0.77 10.76
C SER A 107 15.39 0.38 10.85
N VAL A 108 15.04 1.59 10.42
CA VAL A 108 15.97 2.73 10.47
C VAL A 108 16.13 3.24 11.91
N ALA A 109 15.04 3.34 12.68
CA ALA A 109 15.12 3.70 14.10
C ALA A 109 15.91 2.66 14.91
N TRP A 110 15.74 1.37 14.59
CA TRP A 110 16.56 0.31 15.18
C TRP A 110 18.04 0.49 14.85
N LEU A 111 18.39 0.83 13.60
CA LEU A 111 19.79 1.07 13.19
C LEU A 111 20.41 2.28 13.91
N PHE A 112 19.63 3.33 14.15
CA PHE A 112 20.10 4.57 14.77
C PHE A 112 20.11 4.53 16.30
N SER A 113 19.56 3.48 16.91
CA SER A 113 19.70 3.27 18.35
C SER A 113 21.04 2.62 18.68
N GLU A 114 21.85 3.29 19.49
CA GLU A 114 23.17 2.79 19.91
C GLU A 114 23.10 1.73 21.02
N THR A 115 21.96 1.65 21.71
CA THR A 115 21.75 0.73 22.83
C THR A 115 20.63 -0.27 22.52
N SER A 116 20.26 -1.10 23.50
CA SER A 116 19.06 -1.94 23.45
C SER A 116 17.75 -1.15 23.55
N THR A 117 17.82 0.18 23.65
CA THR A 117 16.65 1.06 23.76
C THR A 117 16.56 1.96 22.54
N ILE A 118 15.42 1.91 21.85
CA ILE A 118 15.07 2.82 20.77
C ILE A 118 14.31 4.00 21.40
N ALA A 119 15.01 5.11 21.59
CA ALA A 119 14.46 6.34 22.15
C ALA A 119 13.87 7.23 21.03
N ILE A 120 13.14 8.27 21.43
CA ILE A 120 12.44 9.16 20.49
C ILE A 120 13.42 9.83 19.52
N GLU A 121 14.64 10.13 19.97
CA GLU A 121 15.70 10.73 19.17
C GLU A 121 16.13 9.82 18.02
N SER A 122 16.19 8.50 18.23
CA SER A 122 16.50 7.54 17.15
C SER A 122 15.37 7.47 16.11
N VAL A 123 14.12 7.63 16.53
CA VAL A 123 12.96 7.68 15.64
C VAL A 123 12.97 8.98 14.84
N ASP A 124 13.12 10.13 15.48
CA ASP A 124 13.13 11.41 14.78
C ASP A 124 14.35 11.55 13.86
N ALA A 125 15.52 11.04 14.26
CA ALA A 125 16.70 10.98 13.40
C ALA A 125 16.47 10.08 12.17
N SER A 126 15.59 9.09 12.24
CA SER A 126 15.27 8.20 11.11
C SER A 126 14.48 8.89 10.00
N VAL A 127 13.68 9.91 10.34
CA VAL A 127 12.67 10.52 9.45
C VAL A 127 13.25 10.98 8.10
N PRO A 128 14.38 11.72 8.02
CA PRO A 128 14.91 12.15 6.73
C PRO A 128 15.25 10.98 5.79
N LEU A 129 15.84 9.91 6.32
CA LEU A 129 16.20 8.73 5.53
C LEU A 129 14.96 7.91 5.14
N VAL A 130 13.95 7.84 6.01
CA VAL A 130 12.66 7.23 5.71
C VAL A 130 11.99 7.97 4.54
N ILE A 131 11.95 9.30 4.58
CA ILE A 131 11.39 10.14 3.51
C ILE A 131 12.14 9.91 2.19
N GLU A 132 13.48 9.90 2.22
CA GLU A 132 14.30 9.63 1.03
C GLU A 132 14.00 8.24 0.43
N ARG A 133 13.89 7.22 1.28
CA ARG A 133 13.59 5.84 0.85
C ARG A 133 12.17 5.70 0.32
N MET A 134 11.18 6.33 0.95
CA MET A 134 9.81 6.39 0.42
C MET A 134 9.78 7.06 -0.95
N GLY A 135 10.47 8.18 -1.09
CA GLY A 135 10.61 8.88 -2.37
C GLY A 135 11.20 7.99 -3.45
N THR A 136 12.30 7.29 -3.15
CA THR A 136 13.03 6.49 -4.14
C THR A 136 12.40 5.14 -4.46
N GLN A 137 11.82 4.46 -3.48
CA GLN A 137 11.35 3.08 -3.61
C GLN A 137 9.86 2.98 -3.91
N VAL A 138 9.05 3.96 -3.52
CA VAL A 138 7.58 3.92 -3.69
C VAL A 138 7.11 5.01 -4.64
N HIS A 139 7.37 6.28 -4.31
CA HIS A 139 6.80 7.39 -5.08
C HIS A 139 7.41 7.52 -6.47
N MET A 140 8.75 7.47 -6.61
CA MET A 140 9.41 7.57 -7.91
C MET A 140 8.95 6.49 -8.91
N PRO A 141 8.90 5.19 -8.56
CA PRO A 141 8.35 4.17 -9.45
C PRO A 141 6.89 4.41 -9.81
N ALA A 142 6.05 4.81 -8.85
CA ALA A 142 4.62 5.05 -9.07
C ALA A 142 4.35 6.19 -10.07
N VAL A 143 5.14 7.27 -10.01
CA VAL A 143 4.94 8.43 -10.88
C VAL A 143 5.70 8.36 -12.21
N ARG A 144 6.63 7.39 -12.37
CA ARG A 144 7.52 7.31 -13.54
C ARG A 144 6.78 7.22 -14.88
N SER A 145 5.61 6.57 -14.88
CA SER A 145 4.81 6.37 -16.10
C SER A 145 3.84 7.51 -16.39
N LEU A 146 3.72 8.48 -15.48
CA LEU A 146 2.75 9.56 -15.61
C LEU A 146 3.20 10.60 -16.66
N PRO A 147 2.27 11.10 -17.49
CA PRO A 147 2.51 12.27 -18.31
C PRO A 147 2.94 13.48 -17.46
N GLU A 148 3.79 14.35 -18.00
CA GLU A 148 4.27 15.57 -17.34
C GLU A 148 3.15 16.41 -16.73
N ARG A 149 2.01 16.52 -17.43
CA ARG A 149 0.83 17.26 -16.96
C ARG A 149 0.18 16.65 -15.70
N GLU A 150 0.15 15.34 -15.60
CA GLU A 150 -0.40 14.64 -14.43
C GLU A 150 0.57 14.77 -13.25
N LEU A 151 1.88 14.72 -13.51
CA LEU A 151 2.89 14.98 -12.49
C LEU A 151 2.81 16.41 -11.94
N GLU A 152 2.72 17.42 -12.82
CA GLU A 152 2.52 18.82 -12.40
C GLU A 152 1.27 18.99 -11.53
N PHE A 153 0.19 18.30 -11.87
CA PHE A 153 -1.03 18.30 -11.08
C PHE A 153 -0.82 17.68 -9.69
N LEU A 154 -0.15 16.52 -9.61
CA LEU A 154 0.16 15.88 -8.33
C LEU A 154 1.06 16.76 -7.44
N VAL A 155 2.03 17.45 -8.03
CA VAL A 155 2.88 18.42 -7.31
C VAL A 155 2.04 19.59 -6.79
N ALA A 156 1.17 20.16 -7.62
CA ALA A 156 0.28 21.24 -7.21
C ALA A 156 -0.68 20.82 -6.09
N ARG A 157 -1.20 19.58 -6.15
CA ARG A 157 -2.04 18.99 -5.10
C ARG A 157 -1.27 18.80 -3.78
N ALA A 158 -0.04 18.31 -3.85
CA ALA A 158 0.79 18.02 -2.68
C ALA A 158 1.22 19.28 -1.90
N GLN A 159 1.19 20.45 -2.54
CA GLN A 159 1.47 21.74 -1.91
C GLN A 159 0.29 22.30 -1.10
N GLN A 160 -0.87 21.65 -1.15
CA GLN A 160 -2.09 22.09 -0.46
C GLN A 160 -2.23 21.33 0.85
N GLU A 161 -2.35 22.06 1.95
CA GLU A 161 -2.53 21.48 3.29
C GLU A 161 -3.90 20.81 3.45
N GLU A 162 -4.93 21.33 2.76
CA GLU A 162 -6.30 20.83 2.83
C GLU A 162 -6.73 20.06 1.58
N ALA A 163 -7.77 19.25 1.72
CA ALA A 163 -8.41 18.59 0.60
C ALA A 163 -9.17 19.58 -0.29
N ILE A 164 -8.54 19.99 -1.39
CA ILE A 164 -9.17 20.86 -2.40
C ILE A 164 -9.63 20.06 -3.62
N THR A 165 -10.64 20.60 -4.31
CA THR A 165 -11.23 19.96 -5.49
C THR A 165 -10.27 19.97 -6.68
N PHE A 166 -10.50 19.06 -7.62
CA PHE A 166 -9.76 19.01 -8.88
C PHE A 166 -9.81 20.35 -9.63
N GLY A 167 -10.99 20.98 -9.67
CA GLY A 167 -11.20 22.29 -10.29
C GLY A 167 -10.37 23.40 -9.64
N ALA A 168 -10.28 23.43 -8.31
CA ALA A 168 -9.49 24.43 -7.58
C ALA A 168 -7.99 24.29 -7.87
N ILE A 169 -7.48 23.07 -8.01
CA ILE A 169 -6.08 22.82 -8.39
C ILE A 169 -5.83 23.28 -9.84
N ALA A 170 -6.73 22.94 -10.76
CA ALA A 170 -6.61 23.35 -12.16
C ALA A 170 -6.65 24.88 -12.34
N GLU A 171 -7.50 25.57 -11.57
CA GLU A 171 -7.56 27.04 -11.54
C GLU A 171 -6.26 27.64 -10.98
N HIS A 172 -5.69 27.06 -9.92
CA HIS A 172 -4.40 27.48 -9.37
C HIS A 172 -3.25 27.28 -10.38
N MET A 173 -3.32 26.24 -11.21
CA MET A 173 -2.36 25.99 -12.29
C MET A 173 -2.58 26.90 -13.51
N GLY A 174 -3.62 27.74 -13.53
CA GLY A 174 -3.99 28.58 -14.67
C GLY A 174 -4.45 27.76 -15.89
N LYS A 175 -4.99 26.56 -15.67
CA LYS A 175 -5.38 25.62 -16.73
C LYS A 175 -6.90 25.48 -16.84
N PRO A 176 -7.45 25.33 -18.06
CA PRO A 176 -8.87 25.11 -18.24
C PRO A 176 -9.30 23.78 -17.62
N VAL A 177 -10.35 23.83 -16.81
CA VAL A 177 -10.94 22.64 -16.16
C VAL A 177 -11.70 21.83 -17.20
N ASN A 178 -11.29 20.57 -17.44
CA ASN A 178 -12.10 19.63 -18.21
C ASN A 178 -13.07 18.92 -17.24
N PRO A 179 -14.40 19.11 -17.35
CA PRO A 179 -15.38 18.58 -16.40
C PRO A 179 -15.43 17.03 -16.33
N ALA A 180 -14.75 16.31 -17.22
CA ALA A 180 -14.69 14.85 -17.20
C ALA A 180 -13.85 14.25 -16.03
N PHE A 181 -13.02 15.06 -15.34
CA PHE A 181 -12.14 14.59 -14.25
C PHE A 181 -12.66 14.88 -12.82
N ASP A 182 -13.80 15.55 -12.69
CA ASP A 182 -14.41 15.96 -11.41
C ASP A 182 -15.15 14.82 -10.66
N THR A 183 -15.10 13.60 -11.18
CA THR A 183 -15.75 12.42 -10.56
C THR A 183 -14.90 11.75 -9.47
N SER A 184 -13.63 12.15 -9.32
CA SER A 184 -12.72 11.55 -8.32
C SER A 184 -13.02 11.97 -6.87
N ALA A 185 -13.73 13.08 -6.65
CA ALA A 185 -14.17 13.52 -5.32
C ALA A 185 -15.40 12.74 -4.79
N GLN A 186 -16.09 11.95 -5.63
CA GLN A 186 -17.28 11.18 -5.23
C GLN A 186 -16.99 9.73 -4.84
N ALA A 187 -15.75 9.24 -4.99
CA ALA A 187 -15.41 7.82 -4.78
C ALA A 187 -14.87 7.47 -3.38
N TYR A 188 -14.64 8.45 -2.49
CA TYR A 188 -14.27 8.17 -1.10
C TYR A 188 -15.49 8.33 -0.19
N GLN A 189 -16.24 7.23 -0.02
CA GLN A 189 -17.12 7.06 1.13
C GLN A 189 -16.34 6.23 2.16
N PRO A 190 -15.93 6.78 3.31
CA PRO A 190 -15.47 5.94 4.40
C PRO A 190 -16.66 5.08 4.84
N GLY A 191 -16.47 3.77 4.83
CA GLY A 191 -17.50 2.81 5.27
C GLY A 191 -17.97 3.17 6.66
N VAL A 192 -19.25 3.52 6.76
CA VAL A 192 -19.99 3.49 8.03
C VAL A 192 -20.60 2.10 8.09
N ASP A 193 -20.11 1.29 9.03
CA ASP A 193 -20.90 0.43 9.93
C ASP A 193 -20.02 -0.01 11.10
#